data_AF-G9EUM1-F1
#
_entry.id   AF-G9EUM1-F1
#
_cell.length_a   1.000
_cell.length_b   1.000
_cell.length_c   1.000
_cell.angle_alpha   90.00
_cell.angle_beta   90.00
_cell.angle_gamma   90.00
#
_symmetry.space_group_name_H-M   'P 1'
#
loop_
_entity.id
_entity.type
_entity.pdbx_description
1 polymer ?
#
loop_
_entity_poly.entity_id
_entity_poly.type
_entity_poly.pdbx_seq_one_letter_code
_entity_poly.pdbx_strand_id
1 'polypeptide(L)'
;MEVMTTPTADNQTLSSDALHNRNCYVYFLQLKPLINSELKKLLPQFAELHRLLKQEYDEHFPYGNLYSSLLTSLEKIIENKESLSSAQTKALDGIIETVYNNNNQILEQEFSGWINCIASQTRPQKPNPSQYIKKNLKDPIQTINYLSPNNTEALISRIFSVFSKNFKPQFGTNIPSVKNYSYKTTADATEFRFSTQAQRHQGATRVSPLFKRWLEINAPKYPEQTIHHIYFNNLAYDAYHFDIARAKERALTQALHDLEHDPKLKIMVITLPANDGLMNSKHYRMTQDKWPYAVVFDELLAVFHGKKHKNNISDLIISPETKKRLFKTSKNEQKILKRLLIQSFKCMGINSQDYLSTAQKQAVYVHFIKYELTNYMINTIKPKSYNFSCKDAIDRGALSSAYYNMMRSFILEHPMQRKEFERALDAAAANVKGRGMNFHRHIIWNALNTYVDANYTQLIADNRKSWLIYWRDMNCPHSRVEQIIHIRLGQCFKLINALPNTPECMKIKNQANHLLSLVKKLNDQNVSGKRLLLEVISRTSELITTPSTEAIENYKKLATELKLSHATLTIIAGVMRMLLGALFIIPSLGYSYQLIQQGYTTSKAGFFSQDRTALSHKMLEFSIESPQLKI
;
A
#
# COMPACT_ATOMS: atom_id res chain seq x y z
N MET A 1 -22.24 8.94 -21.71
CA MET A 1 -22.29 9.47 -20.34
C MET A 1 -21.13 10.45 -20.24
N GLU A 2 -21.39 11.74 -20.45
CA GLU A 2 -20.36 12.77 -20.23
C GLU A 2 -20.06 12.80 -18.74
N VAL A 3 -18.92 12.22 -18.38
CA VAL A 3 -18.40 12.26 -17.03
C VAL A 3 -17.79 13.64 -16.84
N MET A 4 -18.39 14.42 -15.93
CA MET A 4 -17.79 15.67 -15.48
C MET A 4 -16.37 15.42 -14.99
N THR A 5 -15.46 16.08 -15.69
CA THR A 5 -14.04 16.17 -15.45
C THR A 5 -13.72 16.39 -13.98
N THR A 6 -12.61 15.79 -13.55
CA THR A 6 -11.83 16.15 -12.36
C THR A 6 -12.01 17.62 -11.99
N PRO A 7 -12.18 17.96 -10.70
CA PRO A 7 -12.19 19.36 -10.29
C PRO A 7 -10.96 20.04 -10.87
N THR A 8 -11.24 21.02 -11.73
CA THR A 8 -10.29 22.02 -12.20
C THR A 8 -9.67 22.71 -11.00
N ALA A 9 -8.54 23.38 -11.23
CA ALA A 9 -7.60 23.92 -10.26
C ALA A 9 -8.12 25.03 -9.31
N ASP A 10 -9.36 24.94 -8.84
CA ASP A 10 -9.93 25.78 -7.79
C ASP A 10 -10.00 25.05 -6.45
N ASN A 11 -9.57 25.79 -5.43
CA ASN A 11 -9.31 25.42 -4.03
C ASN A 11 -10.50 24.89 -3.20
N GLN A 12 -11.43 24.11 -3.76
CA GLN A 12 -12.37 23.35 -2.92
C GLN A 12 -11.67 22.11 -2.38
N THR A 13 -11.20 22.20 -1.12
CA THR A 13 -10.74 21.05 -0.36
C THR A 13 -11.86 20.02 -0.23
N LEU A 14 -11.74 18.90 -0.94
CA LEU A 14 -12.68 17.77 -0.85
C LEU A 14 -12.60 17.16 0.55
N SER A 15 -13.63 17.34 1.38
CA SER A 15 -13.68 16.72 2.71
C SER A 15 -13.80 15.19 2.62
N SER A 16 -13.42 14.47 3.67
CA SER A 16 -13.56 13.01 3.68
C SER A 16 -15.03 12.58 3.67
N ASP A 17 -15.91 13.37 4.32
CA ASP A 17 -17.35 13.17 4.29
C ASP A 17 -17.94 13.35 2.89
N ALA A 18 -17.60 14.43 2.19
CA ALA A 18 -18.06 14.67 0.83
C ALA A 18 -17.56 13.59 -0.15
N LEU A 19 -16.29 13.18 -0.01
CA LEU A 19 -15.73 12.07 -0.78
C LEU A 19 -16.49 10.76 -0.53
N HIS A 20 -16.78 10.43 0.73
CA HIS A 20 -17.55 9.24 1.07
C HIS A 20 -18.98 9.30 0.51
N ASN A 21 -19.64 10.45 0.63
CA ASN A 21 -20.99 10.68 0.12
C ASN A 21 -21.06 10.46 -1.40
N ARG A 22 -20.12 11.08 -2.14
CA ARG A 22 -20.00 10.90 -3.60
C ARG A 22 -19.72 9.46 -3.98
N ASN A 23 -18.82 8.78 -3.27
CA ASN A 23 -18.51 7.38 -3.55
C ASN A 23 -19.72 6.45 -3.33
N CYS A 24 -20.55 6.72 -2.32
CA CYS A 24 -21.80 5.99 -2.10
C CYS A 24 -22.80 6.22 -3.24
N TYR A 25 -22.93 7.46 -3.75
CA TYR A 25 -23.76 7.74 -4.93
C TYR A 25 -23.29 6.96 -6.17
N VAL A 26 -21.98 6.97 -6.46
CA VAL A 26 -21.41 6.22 -7.60
C VAL A 26 -21.64 4.71 -7.45
N TYR A 27 -21.50 4.18 -6.23
CA TYR A 27 -21.82 2.79 -5.91
C TYR A 27 -23.29 2.46 -6.20
N PHE A 28 -24.21 3.36 -5.86
CA PHE A 28 -25.63 3.19 -6.11
C PHE A 28 -26.03 3.25 -7.59
N LEU A 29 -25.32 4.02 -8.41
CA LEU A 29 -25.55 4.03 -9.86
C LEU A 29 -25.40 2.64 -10.48
N GLN A 30 -24.50 1.81 -9.94
CA GLN A 30 -24.33 0.42 -10.38
C GLN A 30 -25.50 -0.49 -9.97
N LEU A 31 -26.20 -0.16 -8.88
CA LEU A 31 -27.39 -0.90 -8.44
C LEU A 31 -28.65 -0.48 -9.19
N LYS A 32 -28.69 0.74 -9.73
CA LYS A 32 -29.85 1.35 -10.43
C LYS A 32 -30.55 0.40 -11.42
N PRO A 33 -29.83 -0.30 -12.33
CA PRO A 33 -30.47 -1.12 -13.36
C PRO A 33 -31.25 -2.31 -12.80
N LEU A 34 -30.96 -2.71 -11.56
CA LEU A 34 -31.56 -3.89 -10.93
C LEU A 34 -32.79 -3.55 -10.08
N ILE A 35 -33.02 -2.27 -9.76
CA ILE A 35 -34.11 -1.86 -8.88
C ILE A 35 -35.46 -1.94 -9.61
N ASN A 36 -36.18 -3.04 -9.40
CA ASN A 36 -37.48 -3.32 -10.00
C ASN A 36 -38.64 -3.24 -8.97
N SER A 37 -39.87 -3.51 -9.41
CA SER A 37 -41.07 -3.48 -8.55
C SER A 37 -40.99 -4.45 -7.38
N GLU A 38 -40.41 -5.64 -7.58
CA GLU A 38 -40.30 -6.67 -6.54
C GLU A 38 -39.38 -6.21 -5.41
N LEU A 39 -38.23 -5.61 -5.74
CA LEU A 39 -37.33 -5.05 -4.73
C LEU A 39 -37.95 -3.87 -3.98
N LYS A 40 -38.70 -3.01 -4.67
CA LYS A 40 -39.41 -1.89 -4.03
C LYS A 40 -40.47 -2.36 -3.03
N LYS A 41 -41.13 -3.48 -3.31
CA LYS A 41 -42.07 -4.12 -2.37
C LYS A 41 -41.34 -4.72 -1.16
N LEU A 42 -40.16 -5.30 -1.37
CA LEU A 42 -39.36 -5.93 -0.32
C LEU A 42 -38.74 -4.91 0.65
N LEU A 43 -38.16 -3.83 0.14
CA LEU A 43 -37.49 -2.81 0.94
C LEU A 43 -37.89 -1.40 0.50
N PRO A 44 -38.53 -0.61 1.38
CA PRO A 44 -38.82 0.80 1.13
C PRO A 44 -37.59 1.62 0.74
N GLN A 45 -36.40 1.25 1.24
CA GLN A 45 -35.13 1.89 0.89
C GLN A 45 -34.84 1.85 -0.61
N PHE A 46 -35.30 0.83 -1.35
CA PHE A 46 -35.14 0.77 -2.81
C PHE A 46 -36.07 1.73 -3.56
N ALA A 47 -37.26 2.02 -3.02
CA ALA A 47 -38.14 3.02 -3.59
C ALA A 47 -37.49 4.42 -3.48
N GLU A 48 -36.94 4.73 -2.30
CA GLU A 48 -36.22 5.98 -2.08
C GLU A 48 -34.95 6.07 -2.93
N LEU A 49 -34.16 5.00 -2.98
CA LEU A 49 -32.96 4.94 -3.83
C LEU A 49 -33.32 5.17 -5.30
N HIS A 50 -34.37 4.52 -5.80
CA HIS A 50 -34.81 4.69 -7.19
C HIS A 50 -35.27 6.12 -7.49
N ARG A 51 -35.91 6.80 -6.53
CA ARG A 51 -36.32 8.20 -6.65
C ARG A 51 -35.08 9.12 -6.75
N LEU A 52 -34.11 8.93 -5.86
CA LEU A 52 -32.89 9.73 -5.81
C LEU A 52 -32.02 9.56 -7.06
N LEU A 53 -31.89 8.34 -7.58
CA LEU A 53 -31.06 8.07 -8.75
C LEU A 53 -31.66 8.54 -10.09
N LYS A 54 -32.86 9.16 -10.07
CA LYS A 54 -33.40 9.88 -11.24
C LYS A 54 -32.83 11.30 -11.36
N GLN A 55 -32.23 11.81 -10.31
CA GLN A 55 -31.65 13.15 -10.25
C GLN A 55 -30.12 13.07 -10.33
N GLU A 56 -29.50 14.20 -10.63
CA GLU A 56 -28.05 14.36 -10.49
C GLU A 56 -27.62 14.22 -9.02
N TYR A 57 -26.32 14.07 -8.79
CA TYR A 57 -25.77 13.95 -7.44
C TYR A 57 -26.13 15.19 -6.59
N ASP A 58 -26.80 14.98 -5.46
CA ASP A 58 -27.11 16.04 -4.48
C ASP A 58 -26.11 15.99 -3.32
N GLU A 59 -25.24 16.99 -3.22
CA GLU A 59 -24.23 17.04 -2.17
C GLU A 59 -24.82 17.15 -0.75
N HIS A 60 -26.07 17.62 -0.59
CA HIS A 60 -26.73 17.78 0.71
C HIS A 60 -27.46 16.52 1.17
N PHE A 61 -27.63 15.53 0.28
CA PHE A 61 -28.27 14.27 0.64
C PHE A 61 -27.26 13.28 1.26
N PRO A 62 -27.59 12.62 2.39
CA PRO A 62 -26.66 11.72 3.08
C PRO A 62 -26.65 10.29 2.48
N TYR A 63 -26.06 10.12 1.29
CA TYR A 63 -25.93 8.82 0.62
C TYR A 63 -25.18 7.77 1.46
N GLY A 64 -24.23 8.17 2.31
CA GLY A 64 -23.55 7.25 3.24
C GLY A 64 -24.48 6.67 4.31
N ASN A 65 -25.43 7.47 4.80
CA ASN A 65 -26.47 6.99 5.71
C ASN A 65 -27.42 6.02 5.00
N LEU A 66 -27.82 6.33 3.76
CA LEU A 66 -28.65 5.45 2.93
C LEU A 66 -27.93 4.12 2.66
N TYR A 67 -26.63 4.15 2.39
CA TYR A 67 -25.81 2.96 2.15
C TYR A 67 -25.80 2.02 3.36
N SER A 68 -25.53 2.57 4.54
CA SER A 68 -25.51 1.83 5.81
C SER A 68 -26.88 1.23 6.13
N SER A 69 -27.95 2.00 5.90
CA SER A 69 -29.35 1.58 6.09
C SER A 69 -29.72 0.44 5.13
N LEU A 70 -29.37 0.56 3.85
CA LEU A 70 -29.67 -0.44 2.83
C LEU A 70 -29.00 -1.77 3.14
N LEU A 71 -27.70 -1.79 3.47
CA LEU A 71 -27.00 -3.03 3.82
C LEU A 71 -27.57 -3.68 5.08
N THR A 72 -27.98 -2.87 6.06
CA THR A 72 -28.63 -3.37 7.27
C THR A 72 -29.96 -4.05 6.95
N SER A 73 -30.77 -3.44 6.10
CA SER A 73 -32.06 -4.00 5.70
C SER A 73 -31.91 -5.26 4.83
N LEU A 74 -30.92 -5.28 3.94
CA LEU A 74 -30.60 -6.47 3.15
C LEU A 74 -30.15 -7.64 4.02
N GLU A 75 -29.27 -7.40 5.00
CA GLU A 75 -28.86 -8.45 5.94
C GLU A 75 -30.08 -9.02 6.69
N LYS A 76 -30.96 -8.16 7.22
CA LYS A 76 -32.17 -8.58 7.93
C LYS A 76 -33.08 -9.46 7.07
N ILE A 77 -33.28 -9.11 5.80
CA ILE A 77 -34.12 -9.93 4.89
C ILE A 77 -33.53 -11.32 4.71
N ILE A 78 -32.22 -11.42 4.48
CA ILE A 78 -31.55 -12.72 4.32
C ILE A 78 -31.68 -13.56 5.60
N GLU A 79 -31.61 -12.91 6.77
CA GLU A 79 -31.71 -13.57 8.06
C GLU A 79 -33.12 -14.01 8.43
N ASN A 80 -34.14 -13.24 8.05
CA ASN A 80 -35.51 -13.45 8.51
C ASN A 80 -36.18 -14.72 7.95
N LYS A 81 -35.55 -15.46 7.03
CA LYS A 81 -36.03 -16.74 6.46
C LYS A 81 -37.49 -16.72 5.97
N GLU A 82 -38.07 -15.55 5.75
CA GLU A 82 -39.41 -15.44 5.20
C GLU A 82 -39.46 -16.11 3.83
N SER A 83 -40.57 -16.78 3.55
CA SER A 83 -40.80 -17.46 2.27
C SER A 83 -40.94 -16.44 1.14
N LEU A 84 -39.82 -15.91 0.67
CA LEU A 84 -39.78 -15.04 -0.50
C LEU A 84 -40.27 -15.83 -1.71
N SER A 85 -41.09 -15.20 -2.57
CA SER A 85 -41.44 -15.80 -3.86
C SER A 85 -40.17 -16.03 -4.70
N SER A 86 -40.25 -16.93 -5.69
CA SER A 86 -39.14 -17.17 -6.61
C SER A 86 -38.67 -15.88 -7.32
N ALA A 87 -39.60 -15.00 -7.68
CA ALA A 87 -39.29 -13.73 -8.33
C ALA A 87 -38.55 -12.76 -7.38
N GLN A 88 -39.01 -12.65 -6.14
CA GLN A 88 -38.35 -11.85 -5.09
C GLN A 88 -36.95 -12.37 -4.77
N THR A 89 -36.79 -13.69 -4.65
CA THR A 89 -35.49 -14.34 -4.43
C THR A 89 -34.52 -14.02 -5.55
N LYS A 90 -34.95 -14.18 -6.81
CA LYS A 90 -34.12 -13.87 -7.99
C LYS A 90 -33.72 -12.39 -8.04
N ALA A 91 -34.64 -11.48 -7.72
CA ALA A 91 -34.36 -10.05 -7.70
C ALA A 91 -33.37 -9.68 -6.57
N LEU A 92 -33.55 -10.26 -5.38
CA LEU A 92 -32.64 -10.09 -4.24
C LEU A 92 -31.23 -10.61 -4.57
N ASP A 93 -31.14 -11.79 -5.18
CA ASP A 93 -29.86 -12.39 -5.56
C ASP A 93 -29.07 -11.52 -6.56
N GLY A 94 -29.76 -10.92 -7.54
CA GLY A 94 -29.12 -9.99 -8.47
C GLY A 94 -28.53 -8.76 -7.78
N ILE A 95 -29.23 -8.22 -6.77
CA ILE A 95 -28.72 -7.12 -5.94
C ILE A 95 -27.51 -7.56 -5.11
N ILE A 96 -27.60 -8.70 -4.42
CA ILE A 96 -26.52 -9.21 -3.57
C ILE A 96 -25.26 -9.48 -4.39
N GLU A 97 -25.41 -10.03 -5.59
CA GLU A 97 -24.31 -10.18 -6.54
C GLU A 97 -23.64 -8.82 -6.82
N THR A 98 -24.43 -7.81 -7.16
CA THR A 98 -23.93 -6.49 -7.54
C THR A 98 -23.38 -5.70 -6.35
N VAL A 99 -23.78 -6.02 -5.12
CA VAL A 99 -23.19 -5.42 -3.90
C VAL A 99 -21.69 -5.70 -3.83
N TYR A 100 -21.26 -6.91 -4.17
CA TYR A 100 -19.85 -7.29 -4.13
C TYR A 100 -19.14 -7.12 -5.48
N ASN A 101 -19.84 -7.38 -6.59
CA ASN A 101 -19.31 -7.26 -7.94
C ASN A 101 -19.32 -5.81 -8.47
N ASN A 102 -19.55 -4.83 -7.58
CA ASN A 102 -19.74 -3.43 -7.92
C ASN A 102 -18.48 -2.81 -8.54
N ASN A 103 -18.48 -2.58 -9.87
CA ASN A 103 -17.37 -1.89 -10.55
C ASN A 103 -17.60 -0.38 -10.59
N ASN A 104 -17.71 0.26 -9.42
CA ASN A 104 -17.90 1.70 -9.27
C ASN A 104 -16.69 2.56 -9.63
N GLN A 105 -15.52 1.97 -9.90
CA GLN A 105 -14.30 2.66 -10.28
C GLN A 105 -13.81 3.75 -9.29
N ILE A 106 -14.28 3.78 -8.04
CA ILE A 106 -13.91 4.83 -7.04
C ILE A 106 -12.42 4.83 -6.67
N LEU A 107 -11.69 3.77 -7.05
CA LEU A 107 -10.25 3.62 -6.84
C LEU A 107 -9.42 4.00 -8.06
N GLU A 108 -10.07 4.26 -9.21
CA GLU A 108 -9.44 4.50 -10.49
C GLU A 108 -9.11 5.98 -10.72
N GLN A 109 -8.45 6.29 -11.83
CA GLN A 109 -7.92 7.63 -12.11
C GLN A 109 -8.99 8.73 -12.08
N GLU A 110 -10.20 8.44 -12.56
CA GLU A 110 -11.30 9.41 -12.61
C GLU A 110 -11.70 9.94 -11.23
N PHE A 111 -11.75 9.06 -10.22
CA PHE A 111 -12.20 9.40 -8.86
C PHE A 111 -11.05 9.61 -7.86
N SER A 112 -9.94 8.90 -8.06
CA SER A 112 -8.78 8.89 -7.16
C SER A 112 -7.53 9.54 -7.75
N GLY A 113 -7.63 10.22 -8.91
CA GLY A 113 -6.51 10.87 -9.59
C GLY A 113 -5.81 11.95 -8.76
N TRP A 114 -6.53 12.60 -7.83
CA TRP A 114 -5.97 13.60 -6.91
C TRP A 114 -4.89 13.03 -5.97
N ILE A 115 -4.90 11.72 -5.70
CA ILE A 115 -3.84 11.04 -4.94
C ILE A 115 -2.51 11.12 -5.66
N ASN A 116 -2.53 11.01 -6.99
CA ASN A 116 -1.32 11.11 -7.80
C ASN A 116 -0.74 12.54 -7.76
N CYS A 117 -1.58 13.56 -7.64
CA CYS A 117 -1.13 14.95 -7.44
C CYS A 117 -0.43 15.14 -6.09
N ILE A 118 -0.85 14.43 -5.05
CA ILE A 118 -0.15 14.43 -3.75
C ILE A 118 1.12 13.60 -3.84
N ALA A 119 1.05 12.43 -4.46
CA ALA A 119 2.15 11.50 -4.56
C ALA A 119 3.31 12.06 -5.41
N SER A 120 3.03 12.85 -6.45
CA SER A 120 4.05 13.57 -7.22
C SER A 120 4.84 14.59 -6.39
N GLN A 121 4.26 15.11 -5.31
CA GLN A 121 4.93 16.02 -4.37
C GLN A 121 5.75 15.28 -3.30
N THR A 122 5.70 13.94 -3.27
CA THR A 122 6.49 13.13 -2.32
C THR A 122 7.97 13.26 -2.62
N ARG A 123 8.74 13.54 -1.57
CA ARG A 123 10.20 13.75 -1.67
C ARG A 123 10.87 13.10 -0.46
N PRO A 124 12.17 12.78 -0.50
CA PRO A 124 12.85 12.21 0.66
C PRO A 124 12.73 13.11 1.90
N GLN A 125 12.71 14.44 1.70
CA GLN A 125 12.48 15.41 2.76
C GLN A 125 11.07 15.35 3.38
N LYS A 126 10.08 14.90 2.62
CA LYS A 126 8.65 14.86 2.96
C LYS A 126 8.05 13.52 2.49
N PRO A 127 8.49 12.38 3.03
CA PRO A 127 8.19 11.06 2.45
C PRO A 127 6.84 10.50 2.90
N ASN A 128 5.95 11.32 3.47
CA ASN A 128 4.72 10.86 4.11
C ASN A 128 3.44 11.37 3.42
N PRO A 129 3.06 10.79 2.26
CA PRO A 129 1.81 11.10 1.58
C PRO A 129 0.57 10.95 2.44
N SER A 130 0.59 10.05 3.43
CA SER A 130 -0.55 9.83 4.33
C SER A 130 -0.94 11.10 5.08
N GLN A 131 0.03 11.90 5.53
CA GLN A 131 -0.23 13.17 6.21
C GLN A 131 -0.80 14.23 5.26
N TYR A 132 -0.32 14.29 4.01
CA TYR A 132 -0.85 15.21 3.01
C TYR A 132 -2.27 14.86 2.60
N ILE A 133 -2.55 13.57 2.38
CA ILE A 133 -3.91 13.07 2.14
C ILE A 133 -4.82 13.44 3.30
N LYS A 134 -4.40 13.18 4.54
CA LYS A 134 -5.18 13.53 5.73
C LYS A 134 -5.46 15.01 5.86
N LYS A 135 -4.49 15.86 5.51
CA LYS A 135 -4.67 17.32 5.49
C LYS A 135 -5.69 17.75 4.43
N ASN A 136 -5.63 17.15 3.23
CA ASN A 136 -6.52 17.47 2.13
C ASN A 136 -7.96 16.99 2.35
N LEU A 137 -8.15 15.90 3.10
CA LEU A 137 -9.46 15.32 3.39
C LEU A 137 -10.06 15.77 4.73
N LYS A 138 -9.68 16.93 5.28
CA LYS A 138 -10.21 17.38 6.57
C LYS A 138 -11.72 17.62 6.49
N ASP A 139 -12.46 17.14 7.48
CA ASP A 139 -13.91 17.37 7.54
C ASP A 139 -14.27 18.75 8.08
N PRO A 140 -15.39 19.34 7.62
CA PRO A 140 -16.01 20.49 8.27
C PRO A 140 -16.54 20.13 9.66
N ILE A 141 -16.94 21.14 10.43
CA ILE A 141 -17.50 20.95 11.77
C ILE A 141 -18.79 20.13 11.71
N GLN A 142 -19.62 20.37 10.68
CA GLN A 142 -20.87 19.65 10.46
C GLN A 142 -20.73 18.74 9.23
N THR A 143 -20.83 17.44 9.45
CA THR A 143 -20.88 16.43 8.39
C THR A 143 -22.31 16.13 7.99
N ILE A 144 -22.52 15.74 6.73
CA ILE A 144 -23.82 15.35 6.19
C ILE A 144 -24.13 13.89 6.57
N ASN A 145 -23.11 13.01 6.52
CA ASN A 145 -23.26 11.64 6.99
C ASN A 145 -23.01 11.53 8.50
N TYR A 146 -23.63 10.54 9.13
CA TYR A 146 -23.37 10.20 10.54
C TYR A 146 -21.95 9.67 10.75
N LEU A 147 -21.41 8.98 9.73
CA LEU A 147 -20.05 8.45 9.73
C LEU A 147 -19.29 9.00 8.52
N SER A 148 -18.19 9.70 8.80
CA SER A 148 -17.20 10.07 7.80
C SER A 148 -15.93 9.24 7.97
N PRO A 149 -15.11 9.10 6.92
CA PRO A 149 -13.82 8.42 7.00
C PRO A 149 -12.93 8.94 8.14
N ASN A 150 -12.80 10.25 8.34
CA ASN A 150 -12.03 10.80 9.47
C ASN A 150 -12.62 10.43 10.83
N ASN A 151 -13.94 10.48 10.99
CA ASN A 151 -14.61 10.14 12.25
C ASN A 151 -14.41 8.66 12.62
N THR A 152 -14.31 7.77 11.62
CA THR A 152 -13.99 6.36 11.86
C THR A 152 -12.53 6.10 12.24
N GLU A 153 -11.64 7.09 12.10
CA GLU A 153 -10.25 7.02 12.58
C GLU A 153 -10.09 7.52 14.03
N ALA A 154 -11.07 8.27 14.55
CA ALA A 154 -11.02 8.82 15.90
C ALA A 154 -10.71 7.75 16.97
N LEU A 155 -9.94 8.12 17.99
CA LEU A 155 -9.46 7.22 19.05
C LEU A 155 -10.64 6.48 19.72
N ILE A 156 -11.72 7.21 19.98
CA ILE A 156 -12.96 6.70 20.57
C ILE A 156 -13.59 5.62 19.67
N SER A 157 -13.77 5.90 18.38
CA SER A 157 -14.28 4.95 17.38
C SER A 157 -13.41 3.69 17.28
N ARG A 158 -12.08 3.83 17.39
CA ARG A 158 -11.15 2.69 17.41
C ARG A 158 -11.35 1.81 18.64
N ILE A 159 -11.44 2.41 19.83
CA ILE A 159 -11.71 1.70 21.09
C ILE A 159 -13.07 0.99 21.02
N PHE A 160 -14.13 1.70 20.64
CA PHE A 160 -15.46 1.11 20.45
C PHE A 160 -15.44 -0.05 19.45
N SER A 161 -14.72 0.08 18.34
CA SER A 161 -14.63 -1.02 17.36
C SER A 161 -13.93 -2.27 17.90
N VAL A 162 -13.11 -2.15 18.94
CA VAL A 162 -12.51 -3.29 19.63
C VAL A 162 -13.50 -3.84 20.66
N PHE A 163 -14.12 -3.01 21.50
CA PHE A 163 -14.92 -3.48 22.63
C PHE A 163 -16.39 -3.77 22.31
N SER A 164 -16.94 -3.21 21.24
CA SER A 164 -18.36 -3.32 20.89
C SER A 164 -18.79 -4.77 20.62
N LYS A 165 -20.00 -5.09 21.10
CA LYS A 165 -20.76 -6.30 20.77
C LYS A 165 -21.16 -6.34 19.30
N ASN A 166 -21.25 -5.19 18.64
CA ASN A 166 -21.57 -5.05 17.22
C ASN A 166 -20.37 -4.49 16.46
N PHE A 167 -19.86 -5.28 15.50
CA PHE A 167 -18.78 -4.90 14.61
C PHE A 167 -19.08 -5.43 13.21
N LYS A 168 -19.55 -4.54 12.32
CA LYS A 168 -19.89 -4.84 10.92
C LYS A 168 -19.11 -3.90 9.99
N PRO A 169 -17.87 -4.22 9.61
CA PRO A 169 -16.97 -3.26 8.99
C PRO A 169 -17.42 -2.80 7.59
N GLN A 170 -18.20 -3.61 6.87
CA GLN A 170 -18.76 -3.21 5.57
C GLN A 170 -19.83 -2.11 5.69
N PHE A 171 -20.46 -1.96 6.85
CA PHE A 171 -21.66 -1.12 7.01
C PHE A 171 -21.31 0.33 7.36
N GLY A 172 -20.02 0.63 7.57
CA GLY A 172 -19.55 2.00 7.77
C GLY A 172 -19.08 2.60 6.45
N THR A 173 -17.87 3.15 6.46
CA THR A 173 -17.28 3.85 5.31
C THR A 173 -16.68 2.92 4.25
N ASN A 174 -16.89 1.61 4.37
CA ASN A 174 -16.27 0.63 3.49
C ASN A 174 -17.19 0.27 2.33
N ILE A 175 -16.82 0.69 1.14
CA ILE A 175 -17.58 0.45 -0.09
C ILE A 175 -16.90 -0.68 -0.87
N PRO A 176 -17.57 -1.83 -1.10
CA PRO A 176 -17.06 -2.87 -1.97
C PRO A 176 -16.75 -2.34 -3.38
N SER A 177 -15.65 -2.80 -3.95
CA SER A 177 -15.27 -2.42 -5.32
C SER A 177 -14.48 -3.51 -6.01
N VAL A 178 -14.50 -3.49 -7.35
CA VAL A 178 -13.56 -4.25 -8.18
C VAL A 178 -12.23 -3.49 -8.28
N LYS A 179 -11.12 -4.20 -8.13
CA LYS A 179 -9.77 -3.69 -8.37
C LYS A 179 -9.39 -3.94 -9.82
N ASN A 180 -9.30 -2.86 -10.61
CA ASN A 180 -8.86 -2.95 -11.99
C ASN A 180 -7.35 -2.70 -12.05
N TYR A 181 -6.65 -3.56 -12.78
CA TYR A 181 -5.22 -3.40 -13.02
C TYR A 181 -4.97 -3.48 -14.52
N SER A 182 -4.12 -2.59 -15.04
CA SER A 182 -3.90 -2.42 -16.48
C SER A 182 -3.35 -3.67 -17.16
N TYR A 183 -2.64 -4.52 -16.42
CA TYR A 183 -2.07 -5.76 -16.93
C TYR A 183 -3.06 -6.93 -17.01
N LYS A 184 -4.25 -6.80 -16.38
CA LYS A 184 -5.25 -7.88 -16.33
C LYS A 184 -6.15 -7.87 -17.55
N THR A 185 -6.54 -9.06 -17.98
CA THR A 185 -7.51 -9.31 -19.04
C THR A 185 -8.83 -9.84 -18.46
N THR A 186 -9.87 -9.95 -19.28
CA THR A 186 -11.16 -10.54 -18.89
C THR A 186 -11.08 -12.03 -18.57
N ALA A 187 -10.01 -12.72 -18.99
CA ALA A 187 -9.77 -14.12 -18.67
C ALA A 187 -9.15 -14.31 -17.28
N ASP A 188 -8.55 -13.26 -16.71
CA ASP A 188 -7.93 -13.30 -15.39
C ASP A 188 -8.98 -13.27 -14.27
N ALA A 189 -8.59 -13.78 -13.10
CA ALA A 189 -9.45 -13.75 -11.93
C ALA A 189 -9.70 -12.30 -11.45
N THR A 190 -10.97 -12.00 -11.17
CA THR A 190 -11.39 -10.70 -10.65
C THR A 190 -10.90 -10.52 -9.22
N GLU A 191 -10.23 -9.40 -8.95
CA GLU A 191 -9.85 -9.03 -7.58
C GLU A 191 -10.92 -8.11 -6.99
N PHE A 192 -11.54 -8.55 -5.90
CA PHE A 192 -12.47 -7.74 -5.14
C PHE A 192 -11.80 -7.06 -3.95
N ARG A 193 -12.30 -5.88 -3.60
CA ARG A 193 -11.92 -5.15 -2.41
C ARG A 193 -13.16 -4.94 -1.54
N PHE A 194 -13.16 -5.56 -0.37
CA PHE A 194 -14.15 -5.34 0.68
C PHE A 194 -13.51 -5.64 2.05
N SER A 195 -14.03 -5.05 3.13
CA SER A 195 -13.60 -5.34 4.51
C SER A 195 -13.73 -6.82 4.87
N THR A 196 -13.22 -7.20 6.06
CA THR A 196 -13.45 -8.57 6.54
C THR A 196 -14.94 -8.92 6.56
N GLN A 197 -15.27 -10.09 6.03
CA GLN A 197 -16.64 -10.58 5.97
C GLN A 197 -17.03 -11.36 7.23
N ALA A 198 -16.11 -11.56 8.18
CA ALA A 198 -16.46 -11.89 9.56
C ALA A 198 -16.85 -10.63 10.34
N GLN A 199 -17.89 -10.77 11.15
CA GLN A 199 -18.50 -9.71 11.94
C GLN A 199 -18.82 -10.17 13.36
N ARG A 200 -19.01 -9.19 14.25
CA ARG A 200 -19.67 -9.44 15.54
C ARG A 200 -21.09 -8.88 15.47
N HIS A 201 -22.06 -9.72 15.79
CA HIS A 201 -23.45 -9.33 15.88
C HIS A 201 -23.99 -9.75 17.24
N GLN A 202 -24.43 -8.78 18.04
CA GLN A 202 -24.94 -9.01 19.39
C GLN A 202 -23.96 -9.80 20.30
N GLY A 203 -22.65 -9.63 20.08
CA GLY A 203 -21.59 -10.30 20.83
C GLY A 203 -21.12 -11.62 20.22
N ALA A 204 -21.90 -12.25 19.34
CA ALA A 204 -21.52 -13.47 18.64
C ALA A 204 -20.66 -13.15 17.40
N THR A 205 -19.60 -13.93 17.21
CA THR A 205 -18.78 -13.84 15.99
C THR A 205 -19.36 -14.75 14.91
N ARG A 206 -19.53 -14.22 13.70
CA ARG A 206 -20.12 -14.94 12.56
C ARG A 206 -19.62 -14.39 11.23
N VAL A 207 -19.87 -15.09 10.14
CA VAL A 207 -19.73 -14.54 8.78
C VAL A 207 -20.95 -13.68 8.42
N SER A 208 -20.76 -12.65 7.61
CA SER A 208 -21.84 -11.83 7.06
C SER A 208 -22.82 -12.70 6.27
N PRO A 209 -24.13 -12.67 6.59
CA PRO A 209 -25.17 -13.32 5.80
C PRO A 209 -25.17 -12.86 4.33
N LEU A 210 -24.87 -11.58 4.07
CA LEU A 210 -24.74 -11.05 2.71
C LEU A 210 -23.63 -11.77 1.94
N PHE A 211 -22.46 -11.94 2.56
CA PHE A 211 -21.33 -12.62 1.93
C PHE A 211 -21.60 -14.11 1.71
N LYS A 212 -22.18 -14.78 2.70
CA LYS A 212 -22.55 -16.20 2.57
C LYS A 212 -23.53 -16.39 1.42
N ARG A 213 -24.56 -15.55 1.32
CA ARG A 213 -25.51 -15.58 0.19
C ARG A 213 -24.83 -15.28 -1.14
N TRP A 214 -23.90 -14.33 -1.17
CA TRP A 214 -23.10 -14.05 -2.37
C TRP A 214 -22.31 -15.30 -2.83
N LEU A 215 -21.70 -16.06 -1.92
CA LEU A 215 -21.03 -17.33 -2.26
C LEU A 215 -22.03 -18.36 -2.81
N GLU A 216 -23.20 -18.52 -2.17
CA GLU A 216 -24.26 -19.44 -2.61
C GLU A 216 -24.78 -19.10 -4.02
N ILE A 217 -24.85 -17.83 -4.39
CA ILE A 217 -25.25 -17.37 -5.73
C ILE A 217 -24.17 -17.68 -6.78
N ASN A 218 -22.90 -17.54 -6.41
CA ASN A 218 -21.80 -17.63 -7.38
C ASN A 218 -21.26 -19.05 -7.57
N ALA A 219 -21.29 -19.90 -6.54
CA ALA A 219 -20.77 -21.26 -6.62
C ALA A 219 -21.45 -22.13 -7.72
N PRO A 220 -22.78 -22.06 -7.95
CA PRO A 220 -23.45 -22.83 -9.02
C PRO A 220 -23.12 -22.36 -10.43
N LYS A 221 -22.68 -21.10 -10.63
CA LYS A 221 -22.37 -20.54 -11.96
C LYS A 221 -21.17 -21.22 -12.61
N TYR A 222 -20.35 -21.91 -11.82
CA TYR A 222 -19.12 -22.56 -12.27
C TYR A 222 -19.10 -24.01 -11.76
N PRO A 223 -19.94 -24.89 -12.33
CA PRO A 223 -20.08 -26.27 -11.84
C PRO A 223 -18.76 -27.03 -11.87
N GLU A 224 -17.96 -26.83 -12.93
CA GLU A 224 -16.66 -27.49 -13.16
C GLU A 224 -15.55 -27.07 -12.18
N GLN A 225 -15.71 -25.93 -11.48
CA GLN A 225 -14.70 -25.47 -10.53
C GLN A 225 -14.96 -26.03 -9.14
N THR A 226 -13.92 -26.61 -8.52
CA THR A 226 -14.01 -27.02 -7.11
C THR A 226 -13.95 -25.85 -6.15
N ILE A 227 -13.18 -24.81 -6.51
CA ILE A 227 -13.02 -23.58 -5.75
C ILE A 227 -13.18 -22.43 -6.74
N HIS A 228 -14.17 -21.57 -6.52
CA HIS A 228 -14.43 -20.42 -7.40
C HIS A 228 -13.86 -19.12 -6.83
N HIS A 229 -13.67 -19.05 -5.51
CA HIS A 229 -13.19 -17.86 -4.81
C HIS A 229 -12.08 -18.18 -3.80
N ILE A 230 -10.99 -17.42 -3.83
CA ILE A 230 -9.97 -17.45 -2.77
C ILE A 230 -10.08 -16.20 -1.91
N TYR A 231 -10.30 -16.38 -0.61
CA TYR A 231 -10.29 -15.33 0.38
C TYR A 231 -8.94 -15.29 1.11
N PHE A 232 -8.09 -14.31 0.78
CA PHE A 232 -6.85 -14.06 1.52
C PHE A 232 -7.16 -13.19 2.74
N ASN A 233 -7.18 -13.83 3.91
CA ASN A 233 -7.39 -13.17 5.19
C ASN A 233 -6.06 -12.64 5.74
N ASN A 234 -6.06 -11.36 6.13
CA ASN A 234 -4.90 -10.69 6.71
C ASN A 234 -5.16 -10.23 8.15
N LEU A 235 -6.17 -10.81 8.81
CA LEU A 235 -6.40 -10.65 10.25
C LEU A 235 -5.41 -11.52 11.05
N ALA A 236 -5.16 -11.13 12.30
CA ALA A 236 -4.37 -11.97 13.20
C ALA A 236 -5.09 -13.30 13.48
N TYR A 237 -4.31 -14.35 13.65
CA TYR A 237 -4.80 -15.64 14.14
C TYR A 237 -4.27 -15.93 15.54
N ASP A 238 -3.05 -15.49 15.85
CA ASP A 238 -2.46 -15.71 17.15
C ASP A 238 -2.87 -14.62 18.14
N ALA A 239 -3.33 -15.06 19.31
CA ALA A 239 -3.65 -14.20 20.45
C ALA A 239 -2.70 -14.51 21.61
N TYR A 240 -2.03 -13.47 22.12
CA TYR A 240 -1.42 -13.52 23.44
C TYR A 240 -2.53 -13.33 24.48
N HIS A 241 -2.47 -14.01 25.64
CA HIS A 241 -3.57 -14.05 26.62
C HIS A 241 -4.05 -12.67 27.12
N PHE A 242 -3.23 -11.62 26.96
CA PHE A 242 -3.55 -10.25 27.37
C PHE A 242 -3.85 -9.28 26.21
N ASP A 243 -3.84 -9.74 24.95
CA ASP A 243 -4.16 -8.91 23.79
C ASP A 243 -5.62 -9.12 23.33
N ILE A 244 -6.52 -8.33 23.91
CA ILE A 244 -7.96 -8.36 23.62
C ILE A 244 -8.24 -8.08 22.14
N ALA A 245 -7.46 -7.21 21.50
CA ALA A 245 -7.67 -6.87 20.10
C ALA A 245 -7.34 -8.05 19.19
N ARG A 246 -6.20 -8.73 19.43
CA ARG A 246 -5.81 -9.93 18.67
C ARG A 246 -6.72 -11.13 18.96
N ALA A 247 -7.16 -11.32 20.20
CA ALA A 247 -8.14 -12.35 20.53
C ALA A 247 -9.45 -12.19 19.73
N LYS A 248 -9.90 -10.94 19.54
CA LYS A 248 -11.07 -10.65 18.71
C LYS A 248 -10.82 -10.83 17.22
N GLU A 249 -9.63 -10.49 16.71
CA GLU A 249 -9.28 -10.82 15.32
C GLU A 249 -9.19 -12.33 15.08
N ARG A 250 -8.66 -13.11 16.04
CA ARG A 250 -8.63 -14.58 15.97
C ARG A 250 -10.02 -15.17 15.80
N ALA A 251 -10.99 -14.73 16.60
CA ALA A 251 -12.37 -15.22 16.49
C ALA A 251 -12.98 -14.92 15.10
N LEU A 252 -12.69 -13.74 14.54
CA LEU A 252 -13.12 -13.39 13.18
C LEU A 252 -12.45 -14.28 12.13
N THR A 253 -11.14 -14.53 12.27
CA THR A 253 -10.40 -15.44 11.39
C THR A 253 -10.96 -16.86 11.44
N GLN A 254 -11.26 -17.38 12.64
CA GLN A 254 -11.84 -18.72 12.82
C GLN A 254 -13.19 -18.84 12.10
N ALA A 255 -14.09 -17.87 12.29
CA ALA A 255 -15.38 -17.86 11.60
C ALA A 255 -15.25 -17.81 10.06
N LEU A 256 -14.20 -17.16 9.53
CA LEU A 256 -13.92 -17.19 8.09
C LEU A 256 -13.48 -18.59 7.64
N HIS A 257 -12.56 -19.24 8.35
CA HIS A 257 -12.11 -20.61 8.01
C HIS A 257 -13.26 -21.62 8.07
N ASP A 258 -14.24 -21.42 8.95
CA ASP A 258 -15.42 -22.29 9.04
C ASP A 258 -16.25 -22.33 7.74
N LEU A 259 -16.09 -21.35 6.83
CA LEU A 259 -16.72 -21.39 5.51
C LEU A 259 -16.23 -22.56 4.65
N GLU A 260 -14.99 -23.04 4.85
CA GLU A 260 -14.44 -24.16 4.08
C GLU A 260 -15.14 -25.49 4.43
N HIS A 261 -15.86 -25.58 5.56
CA HIS A 261 -16.62 -26.78 5.94
C HIS A 261 -17.87 -27.01 5.08
N ASP A 262 -18.35 -25.99 4.37
CA ASP A 262 -19.48 -26.11 3.45
C ASP A 262 -18.98 -26.16 1.99
N PRO A 263 -18.86 -27.37 1.39
CA PRO A 263 -18.34 -27.51 0.04
C PRO A 263 -19.22 -26.84 -1.03
N LYS A 264 -20.50 -26.54 -0.72
CA LYS A 264 -21.40 -25.84 -1.65
C LYS A 264 -20.98 -24.40 -1.87
N LEU A 265 -20.26 -23.79 -0.93
CA LEU A 265 -19.77 -22.42 -1.05
C LEU A 265 -18.55 -22.31 -1.97
N LYS A 266 -17.86 -23.43 -2.27
CA LYS A 266 -16.71 -23.49 -3.19
C LYS A 266 -15.64 -22.40 -2.92
N ILE A 267 -15.41 -22.08 -1.66
CA ILE A 267 -14.48 -21.05 -1.20
C ILE A 267 -13.23 -21.70 -0.57
N MET A 268 -12.09 -21.05 -0.76
CA MET A 268 -10.85 -21.36 -0.05
C MET A 268 -10.44 -20.15 0.80
N VAL A 269 -10.15 -20.38 2.08
CA VAL A 269 -9.76 -19.32 3.03
C VAL A 269 -8.33 -19.54 3.47
N ILE A 270 -7.48 -18.55 3.22
CA ILE A 270 -6.04 -18.62 3.55
C ILE A 270 -5.69 -17.40 4.39
N THR A 271 -5.18 -17.61 5.59
CA THR A 271 -4.69 -16.49 6.41
C THR A 271 -3.21 -16.27 6.17
N LEU A 272 -2.85 -15.08 5.71
CA LEU A 272 -1.48 -14.68 5.42
C LEU A 272 -0.98 -13.65 6.46
N PRO A 273 0.26 -13.80 6.95
CA PRO A 273 0.89 -12.83 7.83
C PRO A 273 0.92 -11.43 7.21
N ALA A 274 0.58 -10.42 7.99
CA ALA A 274 0.47 -9.06 7.47
C ALA A 274 0.91 -7.95 8.44
N ASN A 275 1.12 -8.27 9.72
CA ASN A 275 1.69 -7.37 10.72
C ASN A 275 2.43 -8.18 11.80
N ASP A 276 3.35 -7.54 12.52
CA ASP A 276 4.16 -8.11 13.60
C ASP A 276 5.01 -9.33 13.18
N GLY A 277 5.75 -9.92 14.13
CA GLY A 277 6.67 -11.04 13.85
C GLY A 277 7.65 -10.65 12.73
N LEU A 278 7.71 -11.45 11.67
CA LEU A 278 8.54 -11.17 10.48
C LEU A 278 8.09 -9.92 9.69
N MET A 279 6.84 -9.48 9.87
CA MET A 279 6.23 -8.28 9.28
C MET A 279 6.25 -7.08 10.24
N ASN A 280 7.10 -7.08 11.27
CA ASN A 280 7.15 -5.98 12.23
C ASN A 280 7.50 -4.63 11.57
N SER A 281 6.77 -3.59 11.97
CA SER A 281 6.86 -2.24 11.41
C SER A 281 8.21 -1.54 11.61
N LYS A 282 9.08 -2.05 12.49
CA LYS A 282 10.41 -1.47 12.77
C LYS A 282 11.55 -2.21 12.08
N HIS A 283 11.33 -3.42 11.57
CA HIS A 283 12.39 -4.26 10.98
C HIS A 283 13.11 -3.61 9.81
N TYR A 284 12.44 -2.77 9.02
CA TYR A 284 13.08 -2.00 7.95
C TYR A 284 14.22 -1.10 8.43
N ARG A 285 14.33 -0.79 9.72
CA ARG A 285 15.43 0.04 10.28
C ARG A 285 16.65 -0.79 10.67
N MET A 286 16.50 -2.10 10.83
CA MET A 286 17.52 -3.00 11.34
C MET A 286 18.36 -3.54 10.18
N THR A 287 19.48 -2.86 9.91
CA THR A 287 20.36 -3.11 8.75
C THR A 287 21.75 -3.59 9.13
N GLN A 288 22.10 -3.56 10.41
CA GLN A 288 23.46 -3.81 10.90
C GLN A 288 23.66 -5.24 11.41
N ASP A 289 22.58 -5.92 11.77
CA ASP A 289 22.62 -7.31 12.18
C ASP A 289 22.94 -8.22 10.99
N LYS A 290 23.53 -9.40 11.28
CA LYS A 290 24.01 -10.33 10.26
C LYS A 290 23.59 -11.76 10.62
N TRP A 291 22.70 -12.32 9.82
CA TRP A 291 22.18 -13.67 9.96
C TRP A 291 22.63 -14.52 8.77
N PRO A 292 23.22 -15.72 9.00
CA PRO A 292 23.54 -16.62 7.90
C PRO A 292 22.30 -16.98 7.08
N TYR A 293 22.44 -17.05 5.75
CA TYR A 293 21.36 -17.46 4.83
C TYR A 293 20.59 -18.69 5.32
N ALA A 294 21.31 -19.77 5.66
CA ALA A 294 20.70 -21.04 6.05
C ALA A 294 19.78 -20.90 7.28
N VAL A 295 20.20 -20.12 8.27
CA VAL A 295 19.42 -19.84 9.48
C VAL A 295 18.13 -19.10 9.13
N VAL A 296 18.22 -18.09 8.27
CA VAL A 296 17.03 -17.34 7.82
C VAL A 296 16.12 -18.24 7.00
N PHE A 297 16.67 -19.00 6.06
CA PHE A 297 15.92 -19.92 5.20
C PHE A 297 15.12 -20.93 6.03
N ASP A 298 15.78 -21.58 7.00
CA ASP A 298 15.16 -22.57 7.87
C ASP A 298 14.10 -21.95 8.78
N GLU A 299 14.33 -20.73 9.27
CA GLU A 299 13.33 -20.00 10.04
C GLU A 299 12.08 -19.68 9.22
N LEU A 300 12.23 -19.15 8.00
CA LEU A 300 11.10 -18.82 7.13
C LEU A 300 10.30 -20.09 6.76
N LEU A 301 11.00 -21.20 6.49
CA LEU A 301 10.35 -22.49 6.21
C LEU A 301 9.67 -23.08 7.46
N ALA A 302 10.28 -22.92 8.64
CA ALA A 302 9.71 -23.35 9.91
C ALA A 302 8.39 -22.63 10.22
N VAL A 303 8.36 -21.30 10.04
CA VAL A 303 7.13 -20.51 10.22
C VAL A 303 6.04 -20.99 9.25
N PHE A 304 6.39 -21.35 8.02
CA PHE A 304 5.42 -21.92 7.10
C PHE A 304 4.80 -23.24 7.60
N HIS A 305 5.61 -24.11 8.19
CA HIS A 305 5.13 -25.37 8.76
C HIS A 305 4.37 -25.21 10.09
N GLY A 306 4.00 -23.98 10.47
CA GLY A 306 3.22 -23.69 11.68
C GLY A 306 4.04 -23.64 12.96
N LYS A 307 5.39 -23.62 12.88
CA LYS A 307 6.21 -23.32 14.06
C LYS A 307 6.03 -21.84 14.41
N LYS A 308 5.69 -21.56 15.67
CA LYS A 308 5.60 -20.19 16.16
C LYS A 308 6.95 -19.49 16.00
N HIS A 309 6.93 -18.26 15.50
CA HIS A 309 8.10 -17.39 15.52
C HIS A 309 8.52 -17.13 16.98
N LYS A 310 9.78 -16.73 17.23
CA LYS A 310 10.33 -16.44 18.58
C LYS A 310 9.48 -15.45 19.40
N ASN A 311 8.70 -14.61 18.73
CA ASN A 311 7.77 -13.66 19.35
C ASN A 311 6.36 -14.24 19.60
N ASN A 312 6.19 -15.57 19.55
CA ASN A 312 4.91 -16.28 19.67
C ASN A 312 3.85 -15.87 18.63
N ILE A 313 4.27 -15.65 17.38
CA ILE A 313 3.40 -15.25 16.26
C ILE A 313 3.48 -16.30 15.14
N SER A 314 2.31 -16.74 14.67
CA SER A 314 2.04 -17.73 13.63
C SER A 314 0.75 -17.36 12.90
N ASP A 315 0.74 -16.20 12.24
CA ASP A 315 -0.42 -15.72 11.49
C ASP A 315 -0.54 -16.33 10.07
N LEU A 316 0.16 -17.45 9.79
CA LEU A 316 -0.02 -18.22 8.55
C LEU A 316 -0.87 -19.46 8.82
N ILE A 317 -2.09 -19.48 8.29
CA ILE A 317 -3.02 -20.59 8.45
C ILE A 317 -3.55 -21.01 7.09
N ILE A 318 -3.35 -22.29 6.80
CA ILE A 318 -3.87 -23.00 5.62
C ILE A 318 -4.45 -24.31 6.13
N SER A 319 -5.74 -24.55 5.89
CA SER A 319 -6.40 -25.77 6.34
C SER A 319 -5.77 -27.02 5.71
N PRO A 320 -5.84 -28.20 6.36
CA PRO A 320 -5.31 -29.45 5.80
C PRO A 320 -5.89 -29.78 4.42
N GLU A 321 -7.18 -29.52 4.21
CA GLU A 321 -7.85 -29.73 2.93
C GLU A 321 -7.31 -28.80 1.85
N THR A 322 -7.12 -27.52 2.18
CA THR A 322 -6.49 -26.56 1.26
C THR A 322 -5.03 -26.94 0.96
N LYS A 323 -4.26 -27.41 1.94
CA LYS A 323 -2.91 -27.94 1.69
C LYS A 323 -2.93 -29.14 0.76
N LYS A 324 -3.86 -30.08 0.95
CA LYS A 324 -4.03 -31.24 0.06
C LYS A 324 -4.35 -30.81 -1.36
N ARG A 325 -5.19 -29.78 -1.57
CA ARG A 325 -5.49 -29.23 -2.89
C ARG A 325 -4.28 -28.55 -3.54
N LEU A 326 -3.55 -27.75 -2.77
CA LEU A 326 -2.41 -26.99 -3.28
C LEU A 326 -1.18 -27.86 -3.54
N PHE A 327 -0.90 -28.85 -2.69
CA PHE A 327 0.37 -29.57 -2.68
C PHE A 327 0.23 -31.08 -2.94
N LYS A 328 -0.97 -31.65 -2.84
CA LYS A 328 -1.29 -33.09 -2.95
C LYS A 328 -0.71 -33.94 -1.82
N THR A 329 0.58 -33.79 -1.50
CA THR A 329 1.30 -34.56 -0.47
C THR A 329 2.24 -33.66 0.33
N SER A 330 2.60 -34.05 1.56
CA SER A 330 3.54 -33.30 2.41
C SER A 330 4.96 -33.25 1.81
N LYS A 331 5.39 -34.29 1.09
CA LYS A 331 6.68 -34.29 0.37
C LYS A 331 6.70 -33.23 -0.75
N ASN A 332 5.59 -33.11 -1.47
CA ASN A 332 5.44 -32.08 -2.50
C ASN A 332 5.33 -30.68 -1.90
N GLU A 333 4.60 -30.52 -0.79
CA GLU A 333 4.52 -29.27 -0.02
C GLU A 333 5.94 -28.78 0.30
N GLN A 334 6.76 -29.60 0.95
CA GLN A 334 8.14 -29.22 1.27
C GLN A 334 8.98 -28.86 0.03
N LYS A 335 8.88 -29.65 -1.06
CA LYS A 335 9.62 -29.39 -2.31
C LYS A 335 9.20 -28.05 -2.94
N ILE A 336 7.90 -27.79 -3.03
CA ILE A 336 7.34 -26.59 -3.64
C ILE A 336 7.71 -25.36 -2.81
N LEU A 337 7.57 -25.42 -1.49
CA LEU A 337 7.89 -24.30 -0.61
C LEU A 337 9.37 -23.94 -0.65
N LYS A 338 10.27 -24.94 -0.60
CA LYS A 338 11.70 -24.69 -0.76
C LYS A 338 11.99 -24.00 -2.09
N ARG A 339 11.38 -24.46 -3.19
CA ARG A 339 11.53 -23.83 -4.51
C ARG A 339 11.07 -22.37 -4.51
N LEU A 340 9.86 -22.09 -4.02
CA LEU A 340 9.28 -20.75 -3.96
C LEU A 340 10.12 -19.81 -3.07
N LEU A 341 10.65 -20.34 -1.96
CA LEU A 341 11.52 -19.60 -1.07
C LEU A 341 12.86 -19.29 -1.73
N ILE A 342 13.51 -20.26 -2.39
CA ILE A 342 14.73 -20.05 -3.19
C ILE A 342 14.50 -18.96 -4.25
N GLN A 343 13.36 -18.99 -4.96
CA GLN A 343 12.99 -17.96 -5.92
C GLN A 343 12.88 -16.59 -5.26
N SER A 344 12.32 -16.51 -4.04
CA SER A 344 12.22 -15.27 -3.28
C SER A 344 13.57 -14.68 -2.89
N PHE A 345 14.51 -15.51 -2.41
CA PHE A 345 15.87 -15.06 -2.13
C PHE A 345 16.59 -14.58 -3.40
N LYS A 346 16.47 -15.34 -4.50
CA LYS A 346 17.08 -14.98 -5.78
C LYS A 346 16.53 -13.66 -6.34
N CYS A 347 15.22 -13.46 -6.27
CA CYS A 347 14.54 -12.22 -6.68
C CYS A 347 15.05 -11.00 -5.90
N MET A 348 15.42 -11.22 -4.63
CA MET A 348 16.01 -10.21 -3.74
C MET A 348 17.53 -10.10 -3.87
N GLY A 349 18.16 -10.79 -4.83
CA GLY A 349 19.61 -10.74 -5.07
C GLY A 349 20.46 -11.36 -3.97
N ILE A 350 19.88 -12.29 -3.19
CA ILE A 350 20.53 -12.91 -2.04
C ILE A 350 20.95 -14.34 -2.38
N ASN A 351 22.23 -14.63 -2.18
CA ASN A 351 22.86 -15.92 -2.41
C ASN A 351 23.01 -16.73 -1.11
N SER A 352 23.25 -18.03 -1.24
CA SER A 352 23.36 -18.96 -0.11
C SER A 352 24.54 -18.70 0.84
N GLN A 353 25.52 -17.92 0.40
CA GLN A 353 26.70 -17.55 1.19
C GLN A 353 26.54 -16.19 1.90
N ASP A 354 25.46 -15.47 1.64
CA ASP A 354 25.29 -14.12 2.15
C ASP A 354 24.87 -14.12 3.64
N TYR A 355 25.20 -13.03 4.31
CA TYR A 355 24.62 -12.66 5.59
C TYR A 355 23.53 -11.61 5.38
N LEU A 356 22.39 -11.82 6.02
CA LEU A 356 21.22 -10.96 5.89
C LEU A 356 21.02 -10.14 7.16
N SER A 357 20.67 -8.88 6.98
CA SER A 357 20.05 -8.06 8.03
C SER A 357 18.60 -8.45 8.28
N THR A 358 18.05 -8.05 9.43
CA THR A 358 16.61 -8.19 9.71
C THR A 358 15.75 -7.50 8.65
N ALA A 359 16.20 -6.36 8.11
CA ALA A 359 15.53 -5.69 7.00
C ALA A 359 15.48 -6.57 5.74
N GLN A 360 16.59 -7.20 5.34
CA GLN A 360 16.60 -8.11 4.17
C GLN A 360 15.75 -9.36 4.42
N LYS A 361 15.81 -9.93 5.63
CA LYS A 361 14.94 -11.04 6.04
C LYS A 361 13.46 -10.69 5.90
N GLN A 362 13.04 -9.50 6.35
CA GLN A 362 11.67 -9.03 6.15
C GLN A 362 11.33 -8.89 4.65
N ALA A 363 12.23 -8.34 3.83
CA ALA A 363 12.00 -8.17 2.40
C ALA A 363 11.76 -9.51 1.68
N VAL A 364 12.60 -10.52 1.96
CA VAL A 364 12.44 -11.88 1.43
C VAL A 364 11.10 -12.47 1.87
N TYR A 365 10.74 -12.31 3.15
CA TYR A 365 9.47 -12.85 3.66
C TYR A 365 8.24 -12.18 3.05
N VAL A 366 8.28 -10.85 2.85
CA VAL A 366 7.23 -10.12 2.14
C VAL A 366 7.06 -10.68 0.73
N HIS A 367 8.15 -10.85 -0.01
CA HIS A 367 8.08 -11.36 -1.37
C HIS A 367 7.57 -12.80 -1.43
N PHE A 368 8.06 -13.66 -0.54
CA PHE A 368 7.61 -15.04 -0.44
C PHE A 368 6.10 -15.12 -0.17
N ILE A 369 5.60 -14.44 0.87
CA ILE A 369 4.20 -14.55 1.31
C ILE A 369 3.23 -13.75 0.44
N LYS A 370 3.65 -12.61 -0.12
CA LYS A 370 2.76 -11.70 -0.88
C LYS A 370 2.87 -11.86 -2.39
N TYR A 371 3.90 -12.53 -2.88
CA TYR A 371 4.05 -12.81 -4.30
C TYR A 371 4.21 -14.30 -4.59
N GLU A 372 5.34 -14.94 -4.29
CA GLU A 372 5.65 -16.30 -4.79
C GLU A 372 4.60 -17.34 -4.36
N LEU A 373 4.28 -17.39 -3.06
CA LEU A 373 3.29 -18.30 -2.52
C LEU A 373 1.87 -17.94 -2.98
N THR A 374 1.50 -16.66 -2.94
CA THR A 374 0.18 -16.18 -3.37
C THR A 374 -0.06 -16.46 -4.86
N ASN A 375 0.93 -16.19 -5.71
CA ASN A 375 0.90 -16.47 -7.13
C ASN A 375 0.81 -17.97 -7.40
N TYR A 376 1.56 -18.79 -6.65
CA TYR A 376 1.41 -20.25 -6.73
C TYR A 376 -0.02 -20.69 -6.40
N MET A 377 -0.61 -20.17 -5.32
CA MET A 377 -1.99 -20.50 -4.92
C MET A 377 -3.00 -20.12 -5.99
N ILE A 378 -2.95 -18.88 -6.50
CA ILE A 378 -3.88 -18.41 -7.53
C ILE A 378 -3.71 -19.21 -8.83
N ASN A 379 -2.48 -19.48 -9.28
CA ASN A 379 -2.25 -20.23 -10.52
C ASN A 379 -2.57 -21.72 -10.41
N THR A 380 -2.47 -22.31 -9.22
CA THR A 380 -2.79 -23.72 -8.98
C THR A 380 -4.30 -23.92 -8.92
N ILE A 381 -5.01 -23.03 -8.23
CA ILE A 381 -6.45 -23.14 -8.03
C ILE A 381 -7.25 -22.58 -9.21
N LYS A 382 -6.74 -21.54 -9.88
CA LYS A 382 -7.40 -20.83 -10.99
C LYS A 382 -8.84 -20.39 -10.63
N PRO A 383 -9.02 -19.65 -9.53
CA PRO A 383 -10.34 -19.21 -9.12
C PRO A 383 -10.92 -18.21 -10.14
N LYS A 384 -12.24 -17.98 -10.11
CA LYS A 384 -12.85 -16.86 -10.85
C LYS A 384 -12.62 -15.53 -10.17
N SER A 385 -12.46 -15.53 -8.85
CA SER A 385 -12.18 -14.31 -8.11
C SER A 385 -11.36 -14.54 -6.86
N TYR A 386 -10.80 -13.47 -6.32
CA TYR A 386 -10.15 -13.48 -5.03
C TYR A 386 -10.20 -12.09 -4.37
N ASN A 387 -9.87 -12.00 -3.09
CA ASN A 387 -9.72 -10.73 -2.38
C ASN A 387 -8.58 -10.79 -1.35
N PHE A 388 -8.02 -9.63 -1.03
CA PHE A 388 -7.08 -9.46 0.09
C PHE A 388 -7.72 -8.61 1.18
N SER A 389 -8.21 -9.25 2.25
CA SER A 389 -8.99 -8.55 3.27
C SER A 389 -8.34 -8.61 4.65
N CYS A 390 -8.09 -7.44 5.21
CA CYS A 390 -7.98 -7.26 6.66
C CYS A 390 -9.27 -6.63 7.19
N LYS A 391 -9.26 -6.07 8.40
CA LYS A 391 -10.42 -5.40 9.00
C LYS A 391 -11.18 -4.49 8.01
N ASP A 392 -10.46 -3.56 7.38
CA ASP A 392 -11.03 -2.63 6.41
C ASP A 392 -10.53 -2.86 4.97
N ALA A 393 -9.69 -3.87 4.71
CA ALA A 393 -9.01 -4.07 3.42
C ALA A 393 -8.32 -2.80 2.86
N ILE A 394 -7.62 -2.07 3.72
CA ILE A 394 -6.85 -0.86 3.34
C ILE A 394 -5.36 -1.01 3.66
N ASP A 395 -4.93 -1.22 4.91
CA ASP A 395 -3.50 -1.19 5.24
C ASP A 395 -2.82 -2.54 4.90
N ARG A 396 -3.14 -3.58 5.68
CA ARG A 396 -2.67 -4.96 5.44
C ARG A 396 -3.16 -5.54 4.11
N GLY A 397 -4.39 -5.16 3.72
CA GLY A 397 -5.02 -5.56 2.45
C GLY A 397 -4.32 -4.92 1.25
N ALA A 398 -4.16 -3.58 1.23
CA ALA A 398 -3.46 -2.93 0.12
C ALA A 398 -1.99 -3.32 0.05
N LEU A 399 -1.31 -3.59 1.17
CA LEU A 399 0.04 -4.15 1.12
C LEU A 399 0.12 -5.43 0.29
N SER A 400 -0.84 -6.34 0.48
CA SER A 400 -0.83 -7.62 -0.24
C SER A 400 -1.22 -7.41 -1.71
N SER A 401 -2.32 -6.68 -1.93
CA SER A 401 -2.86 -6.37 -3.25
C SER A 401 -1.88 -5.58 -4.13
N ALA A 402 -1.37 -4.44 -3.66
CA ALA A 402 -0.47 -3.59 -4.43
C ALA A 402 0.86 -4.29 -4.72
N TYR A 403 1.44 -5.00 -3.75
CA TYR A 403 2.70 -5.72 -3.96
C TYR A 403 2.54 -6.89 -4.93
N TYR A 404 1.51 -7.73 -4.74
CA TYR A 404 1.21 -8.87 -5.63
C TYR A 404 1.06 -8.40 -7.08
N ASN A 405 0.18 -7.42 -7.31
CA ASN A 405 -0.14 -6.94 -8.66
C ASN A 405 1.04 -6.22 -9.31
N MET A 406 1.83 -5.44 -8.56
CA MET A 406 3.04 -4.81 -9.09
C MET A 406 4.04 -5.87 -9.56
N MET A 407 4.38 -6.84 -8.71
CA MET A 407 5.30 -7.92 -9.07
C MET A 407 4.79 -8.77 -10.24
N ARG A 408 3.48 -9.09 -10.27
CA ARG A 408 2.86 -9.84 -11.36
C ARG A 408 2.96 -9.10 -12.69
N SER A 409 2.61 -7.81 -12.70
CA SER A 409 2.66 -6.97 -13.89
C SER A 409 4.08 -6.85 -14.47
N PHE A 410 5.11 -6.77 -13.62
CA PHE A 410 6.50 -6.64 -14.05
C PHE A 410 7.01 -7.90 -14.77
N ILE A 411 6.45 -9.06 -14.43
CA ILE A 411 6.77 -10.36 -15.02
C ILE A 411 6.00 -10.60 -16.33
N LEU A 412 4.80 -10.05 -16.49
CA LEU A 412 3.92 -10.27 -17.65
C LEU A 412 4.12 -9.28 -18.82
N GLU A 413 5.28 -8.62 -18.89
CA GLU A 413 5.66 -7.63 -19.92
C GLU A 413 4.74 -6.41 -20.09
N HIS A 414 3.68 -6.29 -19.28
CA HIS A 414 2.77 -5.17 -19.17
C HIS A 414 2.90 -4.55 -17.77
N PRO A 415 4.03 -3.88 -17.45
CA PRO A 415 4.30 -3.40 -16.10
C PRO A 415 3.31 -2.31 -15.68
N MET A 416 2.85 -2.42 -14.43
CA MET A 416 2.04 -1.40 -13.76
C MET A 416 2.76 -0.05 -13.76
N GLN A 417 2.01 1.02 -14.05
CA GLN A 417 2.54 2.38 -14.04
C GLN A 417 2.65 2.94 -12.61
N ARG A 418 3.56 3.89 -12.38
CA ARG A 418 3.73 4.58 -11.09
C ARG A 418 2.41 5.10 -10.52
N LYS A 419 1.62 5.81 -11.33
CA LYS A 419 0.34 6.41 -10.93
C LYS A 419 -0.68 5.35 -10.50
N GLU A 420 -0.69 4.20 -11.17
CA GLU A 420 -1.55 3.07 -10.80
C GLU A 420 -1.11 2.44 -9.47
N PHE A 421 0.20 2.26 -9.29
CA PHE A 421 0.77 1.76 -8.04
C PHE A 421 0.46 2.69 -6.85
N GLU A 422 0.62 4.01 -7.02
CA GLU A 422 0.34 5.00 -5.96
C GLU A 422 -1.15 5.00 -5.56
N ARG A 423 -2.08 4.92 -6.52
CA ARG A 423 -3.51 4.73 -6.21
C ARG A 423 -3.77 3.39 -5.51
N ALA A 424 -3.12 2.31 -5.95
CA ALA A 424 -3.27 0.99 -5.34
C ALA A 424 -2.86 0.98 -3.86
N LEU A 425 -1.86 1.79 -3.48
CA LEU A 425 -1.42 1.96 -2.10
C LEU A 425 -2.39 2.77 -1.24
N ASP A 426 -2.83 3.93 -1.73
CA ASP A 426 -3.43 4.97 -0.87
C ASP A 426 -4.94 5.17 -1.06
N ALA A 427 -5.53 4.87 -2.23
CA ALA A 427 -6.92 5.21 -2.54
C ALA A 427 -7.93 4.57 -1.60
N ALA A 428 -7.76 3.28 -1.31
CA ALA A 428 -8.66 2.58 -0.41
C ALA A 428 -8.59 3.16 1.02
N ALA A 429 -7.39 3.51 1.50
CA ALA A 429 -7.23 4.11 2.82
C ALA A 429 -7.85 5.52 2.89
N ALA A 430 -7.70 6.32 1.82
CA ALA A 430 -8.30 7.64 1.71
C ALA A 430 -9.83 7.55 1.80
N ASN A 431 -10.43 6.67 0.99
CA ASN A 431 -11.88 6.51 0.90
C ASN A 431 -12.50 5.98 2.20
N VAL A 432 -11.77 5.18 2.98
CA VAL A 432 -12.33 4.52 4.18
C VAL A 432 -11.94 5.19 5.50
N LYS A 433 -10.74 5.81 5.58
CA LYS A 433 -10.20 6.41 6.81
C LYS A 433 -9.76 7.87 6.67
N GLY A 434 -9.93 8.50 5.52
CA GLY A 434 -9.56 9.90 5.33
C GLY A 434 -8.04 10.13 5.34
N ARG A 435 -7.23 9.09 5.11
CA ARG A 435 -5.76 9.17 5.13
C ARG A 435 -5.12 8.18 4.16
N GLY A 436 -3.87 8.41 3.77
CA GLY A 436 -3.11 7.39 3.03
C GLY A 436 -2.74 6.18 3.89
N MET A 437 -2.13 5.17 3.28
CA MET A 437 -1.67 3.96 3.99
C MET A 437 -0.67 4.33 5.10
N ASN A 438 -0.76 3.64 6.24
CA ASN A 438 0.06 3.92 7.43
C ASN A 438 1.48 3.30 7.32
N PHE A 439 2.05 2.84 8.44
CA PHE A 439 3.39 2.23 8.51
C PHE A 439 3.60 1.04 7.55
N HIS A 440 2.55 0.39 7.04
CA HIS A 440 2.68 -0.69 6.06
C HIS A 440 3.39 -0.21 4.78
N ARG A 441 3.38 1.10 4.49
CA ARG A 441 4.20 1.71 3.43
C ARG A 441 5.69 1.44 3.62
N HIS A 442 6.19 1.41 4.86
CA HIS A 442 7.59 1.10 5.15
C HIS A 442 7.94 -0.37 4.90
N ILE A 443 7.00 -1.29 5.12
CA ILE A 443 7.19 -2.72 4.84
C ILE A 443 7.31 -2.93 3.32
N ILE A 444 6.38 -2.33 2.55
CA ILE A 444 6.44 -2.36 1.08
C ILE A 444 7.72 -1.70 0.59
N TRP A 445 8.04 -0.50 1.08
CA TRP A 445 9.26 0.20 0.71
C TRP A 445 10.51 -0.64 0.96
N ASN A 446 10.58 -1.37 2.08
CA ASN A 446 11.74 -2.20 2.40
C ASN A 446 11.88 -3.40 1.45
N ALA A 447 10.76 -4.05 1.09
CA ALA A 447 10.75 -5.11 0.09
C ALA A 447 11.18 -4.58 -1.29
N LEU A 448 10.65 -3.42 -1.69
CA LEU A 448 11.00 -2.77 -2.95
C LEU A 448 12.44 -2.26 -2.97
N ASN A 449 12.98 -1.79 -1.84
CA ASN A 449 14.37 -1.39 -1.74
C ASN A 449 15.29 -2.54 -2.11
N THR A 450 15.08 -3.69 -1.47
CA THR A 450 15.90 -4.89 -1.70
C THR A 450 15.76 -5.39 -3.14
N TYR A 451 14.52 -5.39 -3.67
CA TYR A 451 14.26 -5.74 -5.07
C TYR A 451 14.94 -4.79 -6.07
N VAL A 452 14.85 -3.47 -5.85
CA VAL A 452 15.47 -2.45 -6.71
C VAL A 452 16.99 -2.61 -6.71
N ASP A 453 17.59 -2.83 -5.54
CA ASP A 453 19.05 -3.00 -5.44
C ASP A 453 19.51 -4.24 -6.21
N ALA A 454 18.77 -5.35 -6.10
CA ALA A 454 19.06 -6.61 -6.79
C ALA A 454 18.86 -6.54 -8.31
N ASN A 455 17.88 -5.77 -8.77
CA ASN A 455 17.44 -5.75 -10.17
C ASN A 455 17.73 -4.41 -10.87
N TYR A 456 18.62 -3.58 -10.32
CA TYR A 456 18.86 -2.21 -10.80
C TYR A 456 19.15 -2.13 -12.30
N THR A 457 20.06 -2.95 -12.81
CA THR A 457 20.46 -2.95 -14.23
C THR A 457 19.27 -3.24 -15.16
N GLN A 458 18.40 -4.17 -14.79
CA GLN A 458 17.21 -4.50 -15.57
C GLN A 458 16.15 -3.39 -15.49
N LEU A 459 15.97 -2.81 -14.30
CA LEU A 459 14.99 -1.75 -14.07
C LEU A 459 15.37 -0.46 -14.78
N ILE A 460 16.65 -0.06 -14.77
CA ILE A 460 17.10 1.17 -15.43
C ILE A 460 17.09 1.06 -16.95
N ALA A 461 17.23 -0.15 -17.49
CA ALA A 461 17.19 -0.41 -18.93
C ALA A 461 15.76 -0.44 -19.51
N ASP A 462 14.74 -0.67 -18.69
CA ASP A 462 13.32 -0.66 -19.13
C ASP A 462 12.62 0.61 -18.63
N ASN A 463 12.41 1.58 -19.53
CA ASN A 463 11.74 2.86 -19.22
C ASN A 463 10.34 2.68 -18.62
N ARG A 464 9.67 1.55 -18.85
CA ARG A 464 8.35 1.26 -18.27
C ARG A 464 8.43 0.82 -16.81
N LYS A 465 9.61 0.41 -16.33
CA LYS A 465 9.86 -0.09 -14.96
C LYS A 465 10.79 0.82 -14.16
N SER A 466 11.62 1.63 -14.81
CA SER A 466 12.63 2.50 -14.19
C SER A 466 12.05 3.46 -13.15
N TRP A 467 10.77 3.85 -13.28
CA TRP A 467 10.05 4.66 -12.30
C TRP A 467 10.14 4.12 -10.87
N LEU A 468 10.26 2.79 -10.70
CA LEU A 468 10.33 2.15 -9.38
C LEU A 468 11.60 2.55 -8.61
N ILE A 469 12.71 2.79 -9.30
CA ILE A 469 13.97 3.27 -8.72
C ILE A 469 13.74 4.65 -8.09
N TYR A 470 13.15 5.56 -8.85
CA TYR A 470 12.87 6.93 -8.40
C TYR A 470 11.80 6.94 -7.30
N TRP A 471 10.76 6.12 -7.42
CA TRP A 471 9.75 5.97 -6.38
C TRP A 471 10.38 5.51 -5.06
N ARG A 472 11.29 4.52 -5.09
CA ARG A 472 12.04 4.06 -3.91
C ARG A 472 12.82 5.20 -3.28
N ASP A 473 13.55 5.98 -4.07
CA ASP A 473 14.38 7.08 -3.58
C ASP A 473 13.50 8.19 -2.95
N MET A 474 12.43 8.62 -3.63
CA MET A 474 11.51 9.66 -3.16
C MET A 474 10.74 9.27 -1.88
N ASN A 475 10.46 7.98 -1.70
CA ASN A 475 9.75 7.45 -0.53
C ASN A 475 10.71 6.94 0.56
N CYS A 476 12.02 7.18 0.44
CA CYS A 476 13.02 6.65 1.36
C CYS A 476 12.78 7.12 2.82
N PRO A 477 12.59 6.21 3.78
CA PRO A 477 12.52 6.56 5.19
C PRO A 477 13.82 7.21 5.65
N HIS A 478 13.73 8.19 6.55
CA HIS A 478 14.89 8.94 7.04
C HIS A 478 16.02 8.02 7.53
N SER A 479 15.69 6.97 8.29
CA SER A 479 16.67 6.03 8.84
C SER A 479 17.43 5.20 7.81
N ARG A 480 17.05 5.25 6.52
CA ARG A 480 17.68 4.48 5.44
C ARG A 480 18.46 5.35 4.45
N VAL A 481 18.25 6.66 4.47
CA VAL A 481 18.79 7.62 3.48
C VAL A 481 20.29 7.48 3.26
N GLU A 482 21.06 7.35 4.34
CA GLU A 482 22.52 7.24 4.27
C GLU A 482 22.98 6.01 3.50
N GLN A 483 22.38 4.84 3.78
CA GLN A 483 22.64 3.62 3.03
C GLN A 483 22.30 3.79 1.54
N ILE A 484 21.15 4.43 1.25
CA ILE A 484 20.68 4.60 -0.13
C ILE A 484 21.57 5.57 -0.90
N ILE A 485 22.07 6.64 -0.28
CA ILE A 485 23.02 7.57 -0.94
C ILE A 485 24.25 6.80 -1.43
N HIS A 486 24.84 5.94 -0.60
CA HIS A 486 26.03 5.18 -0.97
C HIS A 486 25.75 4.27 -2.19
N ILE A 487 24.64 3.53 -2.16
CA ILE A 487 24.23 2.65 -3.25
C ILE A 487 23.94 3.44 -4.53
N ARG A 488 23.14 4.51 -4.43
CA ARG A 488 22.74 5.34 -5.58
C ARG A 488 23.92 6.08 -6.20
N LEU A 489 24.88 6.58 -5.41
CA LEU A 489 26.11 7.17 -5.95
C LEU A 489 26.86 6.17 -6.84
N GLY A 490 27.10 4.95 -6.34
CA GLY A 490 27.77 3.91 -7.11
C GLY A 490 27.01 3.53 -8.39
N GLN A 491 25.68 3.43 -8.30
CA GLN A 491 24.81 3.15 -9.45
C GLN A 491 24.84 4.28 -10.49
N CYS A 492 24.76 5.54 -10.06
CA CYS A 492 24.80 6.70 -10.96
C CYS A 492 26.17 6.86 -11.62
N PHE A 493 27.28 6.65 -10.91
CA PHE A 493 28.61 6.65 -11.54
C PHE A 493 28.73 5.57 -12.62
N LYS A 494 28.21 4.36 -12.36
CA LYS A 494 28.18 3.29 -13.38
C LYS A 494 27.34 3.68 -14.60
N LEU A 495 26.16 4.26 -14.37
CA LEU A 495 25.29 4.76 -15.45
C LEU A 495 26.00 5.80 -16.32
N ILE A 496 26.63 6.80 -15.69
CA ILE A 496 27.35 7.87 -16.40
C ILE A 496 28.52 7.31 -17.21
N ASN A 497 29.31 6.41 -16.61
CA ASN A 497 30.45 5.80 -17.29
C ASN A 497 30.04 4.95 -18.49
N ALA A 498 28.83 4.37 -18.47
CA ALA A 498 28.27 3.58 -19.57
C ALA A 498 27.73 4.41 -20.74
N LEU A 499 27.62 5.74 -20.62
CA LEU A 499 27.21 6.58 -21.76
C LEU A 499 28.22 6.46 -22.93
N PRO A 500 27.80 6.72 -24.18
CA PRO A 500 28.73 6.76 -25.32
C PRO A 500 29.87 7.79 -25.15
N ASN A 501 30.94 7.64 -25.93
CA ASN A 501 32.09 8.58 -25.94
C ASN A 501 31.96 9.66 -27.03
N THR A 502 30.75 10.11 -27.36
CA THR A 502 30.58 11.25 -28.27
C THR A 502 30.95 12.57 -27.57
N PRO A 503 31.31 13.64 -28.29
CA PRO A 503 31.63 14.93 -27.67
C PRO A 503 30.54 15.45 -26.71
N GLU A 504 29.26 15.27 -27.09
CA GLU A 504 28.10 15.66 -26.29
C GLU A 504 28.01 14.83 -25.00
N CYS A 505 28.10 13.50 -25.13
CA CYS A 505 28.07 12.62 -23.97
C CYS A 505 29.28 12.83 -23.05
N MET A 506 30.47 13.14 -23.59
CA MET A 506 31.67 13.43 -22.79
C MET A 506 31.51 14.69 -21.95
N LYS A 507 30.89 15.74 -22.50
CA LYS A 507 30.56 16.97 -21.75
C LYS A 507 29.65 16.66 -20.56
N ILE A 508 28.57 15.90 -20.81
CA ILE A 508 27.61 15.50 -19.78
C ILE A 508 28.26 14.57 -18.75
N LYS A 509 29.09 13.62 -19.18
CA LYS A 509 29.86 12.74 -18.28
C LYS A 509 30.70 13.56 -17.31
N ASN A 510 31.46 14.53 -17.81
CA ASN A 510 32.33 15.36 -17.01
C ASN A 510 31.54 16.19 -15.99
N GLN A 511 30.42 16.81 -16.42
CA GLN A 511 29.56 17.59 -15.53
C GLN A 511 28.89 16.72 -14.46
N ALA A 512 28.32 15.58 -14.86
CA ALA A 512 27.67 14.67 -13.93
C ALA A 512 28.66 14.08 -12.91
N ASN A 513 29.86 13.70 -13.36
CA ASN A 513 30.92 13.20 -12.47
C ASN A 513 31.37 14.26 -11.46
N HIS A 514 31.53 15.51 -11.89
CA HIS A 514 31.86 16.61 -10.98
C HIS A 514 30.74 16.84 -9.96
N LEU A 515 29.49 16.90 -10.42
CA LEU A 515 28.31 17.07 -9.57
C LEU A 515 28.21 15.95 -8.52
N LEU A 516 28.32 14.69 -8.92
CA LEU A 516 28.26 13.55 -8.01
C LEU A 516 29.46 13.51 -7.05
N SER A 517 30.63 14.00 -7.47
CA SER A 517 31.81 14.14 -6.59
C SER A 517 31.58 15.18 -5.50
N LEU A 518 30.92 16.31 -5.82
CA LEU A 518 30.50 17.30 -4.82
C LEU A 518 29.46 16.72 -3.85
N VAL A 519 28.48 15.96 -4.36
CA VAL A 519 27.50 15.27 -3.49
C VAL A 519 28.20 14.29 -2.56
N LYS A 520 29.15 13.50 -3.08
CA LYS A 520 29.94 12.55 -2.29
C LYS A 520 30.73 13.29 -1.19
N LYS A 521 31.44 14.37 -1.54
CA LYS A 521 32.16 15.23 -0.57
C LYS A 521 31.23 15.71 0.55
N LEU A 522 30.08 16.27 0.21
CA LEU A 522 29.10 16.75 1.20
C LEU A 522 28.58 15.62 2.09
N ASN A 523 28.31 14.44 1.52
CA ASN A 523 27.89 13.27 2.29
C ASN A 523 28.98 12.80 3.27
N ASP A 524 30.23 12.68 2.80
CA ASP A 524 31.36 12.21 3.58
C ASP A 524 31.72 13.18 4.73
N GLN A 525 31.43 14.48 4.56
CA GLN A 525 31.55 15.50 5.61
C GLN A 525 30.45 15.42 6.68
N ASN A 526 29.46 14.53 6.51
CA ASN A 526 28.30 14.34 7.39
C ASN A 526 27.50 15.64 7.59
N VAL A 527 27.29 16.42 6.53
CA VAL A 527 26.47 17.64 6.59
C VAL A 527 24.99 17.31 6.79
N SER A 528 24.24 18.18 7.47
CA SER A 528 22.78 18.06 7.49
C SER A 528 22.21 18.20 6.06
N GLY A 529 21.11 17.50 5.79
CA GLY A 529 20.45 17.54 4.47
C GLY A 529 20.70 16.32 3.57
N LYS A 530 21.16 15.18 4.10
CA LYS A 530 21.30 13.90 3.35
C LYS A 530 20.07 13.57 2.46
N ARG A 531 18.86 13.89 2.91
CA ARG A 531 17.61 13.70 2.14
C ARG A 531 17.58 14.50 0.83
N LEU A 532 18.11 15.73 0.83
CA LEU A 532 18.28 16.51 -0.39
C LEU A 532 19.35 15.89 -1.28
N LEU A 533 20.47 15.47 -0.71
CA LEU A 533 21.55 14.83 -1.47
C LEU A 533 21.06 13.57 -2.20
N LEU A 534 20.28 12.72 -1.53
CA LEU A 534 19.62 11.57 -2.17
C LEU A 534 18.74 12.01 -3.35
N GLU A 535 17.94 13.06 -3.17
CA GLU A 535 17.10 13.58 -4.24
C GLU A 535 17.93 14.11 -5.42
N VAL A 536 19.05 14.79 -5.16
CA VAL A 536 19.97 15.28 -6.20
C VAL A 536 20.50 14.10 -7.01
N ILE A 537 20.99 13.04 -6.37
CA ILE A 537 21.53 11.86 -7.04
C ILE A 537 20.43 11.19 -7.89
N SER A 538 19.25 10.99 -7.30
CA SER A 538 18.11 10.37 -7.95
C SER A 538 17.68 11.16 -9.19
N ARG A 539 17.46 12.48 -9.08
CA ARG A 539 17.00 13.29 -10.21
C ARG A 539 18.07 13.53 -11.27
N THR A 540 19.35 13.54 -10.89
CA THR A 540 20.45 13.56 -11.89
C THR A 540 20.38 12.31 -12.77
N SER A 541 20.16 11.14 -12.16
CA SER A 541 19.93 9.90 -12.92
C SER A 541 18.66 9.94 -13.76
N GLU A 542 17.58 10.54 -13.25
CA GLU A 542 16.30 10.71 -13.98
C GLU A 542 16.45 11.56 -15.24
N LEU A 543 17.17 12.68 -15.14
CA LEU A 543 17.42 13.56 -16.29
C LEU A 543 18.29 12.90 -17.36
N ILE A 544 19.20 11.99 -16.97
CA ILE A 544 20.01 11.24 -17.93
C ILE A 544 19.15 10.23 -18.69
N THR A 545 18.27 9.49 -18.00
CA THR A 545 17.57 8.35 -18.61
C THR A 545 16.20 8.67 -19.19
N THR A 546 15.49 9.62 -18.58
CA THR A 546 14.10 9.94 -18.91
C THR A 546 13.85 11.44 -18.76
N PRO A 547 14.51 12.30 -19.57
CA PRO A 547 14.33 13.74 -19.49
C PRO A 547 12.89 14.14 -19.83
N SER A 548 12.32 15.06 -19.05
CA SER A 548 11.01 15.66 -19.30
C SER A 548 10.96 17.09 -18.76
N THR A 549 10.01 17.90 -19.24
CA THR A 549 9.81 19.26 -18.73
C THR A 549 9.59 19.29 -17.22
N GLU A 550 8.77 18.36 -16.71
CA GLU A 550 8.51 18.20 -15.28
C GLU A 550 9.77 17.80 -14.51
N ALA A 551 10.59 16.89 -15.04
CA ALA A 551 11.85 16.49 -14.41
C ALA A 551 12.84 17.66 -14.32
N ILE A 552 12.95 18.46 -15.39
CA ILE A 552 13.83 19.64 -15.45
C ILE A 552 13.38 20.71 -14.44
N GLU A 553 12.08 21.02 -14.40
CA GLU A 553 11.54 22.02 -13.49
C GLU A 553 11.74 21.62 -12.02
N ASN A 554 11.44 20.36 -11.69
CA ASN A 554 11.68 19.83 -10.36
C ASN A 554 13.17 19.84 -9.98
N TYR A 555 14.07 19.57 -10.94
CA TYR A 555 15.51 19.61 -10.71
C TYR A 555 16.01 21.04 -10.44
N LYS A 556 15.53 22.03 -11.20
CA LYS A 556 15.82 23.45 -10.97
C LYS A 556 15.31 23.92 -9.61
N LYS A 557 14.10 23.51 -9.22
CA LYS A 557 13.54 23.80 -7.88
C LYS A 557 14.41 23.21 -6.77
N LEU A 558 14.83 21.95 -6.92
CA LEU A 558 15.73 21.29 -5.97
C LEU A 558 17.08 22.03 -5.86
N ALA A 559 17.63 22.50 -6.98
CA ALA A 559 18.87 23.28 -6.97
C ALA A 559 18.72 24.55 -6.12
N THR A 560 17.60 25.26 -6.21
CA THR A 560 17.32 26.44 -5.37
C THR A 560 17.22 26.09 -3.89
N GLU A 561 16.59 24.97 -3.54
CA GLU A 561 16.44 24.51 -2.15
C GLU A 561 17.75 24.06 -1.47
N LEU A 562 18.80 23.78 -2.25
CA LEU A 562 20.12 23.50 -1.69
C LEU A 562 20.81 24.74 -1.11
N LYS A 563 20.45 25.93 -1.59
CA LYS A 563 21.03 27.19 -1.12
C LYS A 563 20.55 27.48 0.30
N LEU A 564 21.47 27.85 1.17
CA LEU A 564 21.15 28.32 2.52
C LEU A 564 21.07 29.84 2.51
N SER A 565 19.87 30.40 2.72
CA SER A 565 19.68 31.86 2.74
C SER A 565 20.49 32.57 3.82
N HIS A 566 20.75 31.88 4.96
CA HIS A 566 21.49 32.45 6.10
C HIS A 566 22.47 31.43 6.69
N ALA A 567 23.65 31.32 6.09
CA ALA A 567 24.71 30.39 6.53
C ALA A 567 25.15 30.65 7.99
N THR A 568 25.40 31.90 8.35
CA THR A 568 25.83 32.29 9.70
C THR A 568 24.79 31.97 10.77
N LEU A 569 23.51 32.24 10.52
CA LEU A 569 22.41 31.86 11.43
C LEU A 569 22.31 30.33 11.58
N THR A 570 22.59 29.57 10.53
CA THR A 570 22.60 28.10 10.57
C THR A 570 23.75 27.58 11.43
N ILE A 571 24.93 28.21 11.35
CA ILE A 571 26.08 27.91 12.22
C ILE A 571 25.70 28.17 13.69
N ILE A 572 25.17 29.35 13.99
CA ILE A 572 24.77 29.77 15.34
C ILE A 572 23.69 28.84 15.90
N ALA A 573 22.65 28.53 15.13
CA ALA A 573 21.60 27.61 15.54
C ALA A 573 22.14 26.20 15.84
N GLY A 574 23.10 25.73 15.05
CA GLY A 574 23.80 24.47 15.30
C GLY A 574 24.59 24.49 16.61
N VAL A 575 25.35 25.55 16.88
CA VAL A 575 26.10 25.75 18.13
C VAL A 575 25.15 25.81 19.33
N MET A 576 24.06 26.56 19.25
CA MET A 576 23.05 26.64 20.31
C MET A 576 22.43 25.27 20.63
N ARG A 577 22.16 24.45 19.61
CA ARG A 577 21.67 23.06 19.82
C ARG A 577 22.71 22.17 20.49
N MET A 578 23.99 22.33 20.15
CA MET A 578 25.08 21.61 20.84
C MET A 578 25.18 22.02 22.30
N LEU A 579 25.14 23.32 22.60
CA LEU A 579 25.20 23.85 23.96
C LEU A 579 24.01 23.38 24.81
N LEU A 580 22.78 23.46 24.27
CA LEU A 580 21.59 22.89 24.91
C LEU A 580 21.76 21.38 25.15
N GLY A 581 22.28 20.64 24.17
CA GLY A 581 22.50 19.22 24.29
C GLY A 581 23.48 18.88 25.41
N ALA A 582 24.59 19.60 25.48
CA ALA A 582 25.62 19.45 26.51
C ALA A 582 25.09 19.79 27.92
N LEU A 583 24.32 20.88 28.06
CA LEU A 583 23.67 21.26 29.31
C LEU A 583 22.73 20.16 29.83
N PHE A 584 22.03 19.48 28.92
CA PHE A 584 21.10 18.42 29.27
C PHE A 584 21.70 17.00 29.31
N ILE A 585 23.00 16.80 29.04
CA ILE A 585 23.61 15.43 29.02
C ILE A 585 23.45 14.72 30.35
N ILE A 586 23.82 15.41 31.44
CA ILE A 586 23.82 14.86 32.79
C ILE A 586 22.38 14.61 33.27
N PRO A 587 21.45 15.58 33.22
CA PRO A 587 20.08 15.36 33.69
C PRO A 587 19.27 14.43 32.78
N SER A 588 19.66 14.23 31.52
CA SER A 588 18.97 13.32 30.60
C SER A 588 19.58 11.92 30.54
N LEU A 589 20.54 11.57 31.40
CA LEU A 589 21.23 10.26 31.36
C LEU A 589 21.77 9.93 29.94
N GLY A 590 22.30 10.93 29.23
CA GLY A 590 22.87 10.78 27.89
C GLY A 590 21.87 10.82 26.72
N TYR A 591 20.55 10.90 26.97
CA TYR A 591 19.55 10.98 25.89
C TYR A 591 19.68 12.27 25.04
N SER A 592 20.25 13.36 25.58
CA SER A 592 20.50 14.59 24.83
C SER A 592 21.68 14.52 23.84
N TYR A 593 22.45 13.42 23.78
CA TYR A 593 23.56 13.24 22.83
C TYR A 593 23.09 13.39 21.36
N GLN A 594 21.85 12.95 21.06
CA GLN A 594 21.27 13.14 19.74
C GLN A 594 21.11 14.62 19.38
N LEU A 595 20.83 15.49 20.35
CA LEU A 595 20.70 16.93 20.14
C LEU A 595 22.04 17.56 19.79
N ILE A 596 23.12 17.08 20.40
CA ILE A 596 24.50 17.52 20.09
C ILE A 596 24.87 17.13 18.66
N GLN A 597 24.61 15.88 18.27
CA GLN A 597 24.86 15.43 16.89
C GLN A 597 24.03 16.22 15.86
N GLN A 598 22.77 16.53 16.17
CA GLN A 598 21.95 17.40 15.33
C GLN A 598 22.50 18.82 15.25
N GLY A 599 22.98 19.38 16.37
CA GLY A 599 23.62 20.70 16.40
C GLY A 599 24.90 20.75 15.56
N TYR A 600 25.76 19.75 15.70
CA TYR A 600 27.01 19.62 14.94
C TYR A 600 26.75 19.53 13.43
N THR A 601 25.84 18.65 13.01
CA THR A 601 25.47 18.49 11.58
C THR A 601 24.80 19.74 11.00
N THR A 602 24.01 20.46 11.81
CA THR A 602 23.40 21.74 11.41
C THR A 602 24.47 22.81 11.23
N SER A 603 25.41 22.93 12.18
CA SER A 603 26.50 23.90 12.11
C SER A 603 27.39 23.66 10.89
N LYS A 604 27.77 22.40 10.65
CA LYS A 604 28.49 21.98 9.44
C LYS A 604 27.76 22.37 8.16
N ALA A 605 26.44 22.24 8.09
CA ALA A 605 25.71 22.64 6.89
C ALA A 605 25.84 24.13 6.57
N GLY A 606 25.92 24.99 7.59
CA GLY A 606 26.24 26.41 7.42
C GLY A 606 27.69 26.64 6.98
N PHE A 607 28.64 25.93 7.57
CA PHE A 607 30.06 25.97 7.18
C PHE A 607 30.28 25.58 5.72
N PHE A 608 29.63 24.52 5.24
CA PHE A 608 29.69 24.04 3.86
C PHE A 608 28.66 24.70 2.91
N SER A 609 28.17 25.90 3.25
CA SER A 609 27.19 26.61 2.41
C SER A 609 27.72 26.96 1.01
N GLN A 610 29.03 27.23 0.89
CA GLN A 610 29.69 27.46 -0.41
C GLN A 610 29.66 26.20 -1.29
N ASP A 611 30.02 25.03 -0.75
CA ASP A 611 29.95 23.76 -1.48
C ASP A 611 28.52 23.44 -1.94
N ARG A 612 27.51 23.75 -1.11
CA ARG A 612 26.09 23.59 -1.49
C ARG A 612 25.66 24.57 -2.59
N THR A 613 26.21 25.78 -2.58
CA THR A 613 25.98 26.78 -3.62
C THR A 613 26.65 26.37 -4.94
N ALA A 614 27.87 25.85 -4.88
CA ALA A 614 28.56 25.28 -6.02
C ALA A 614 27.78 24.11 -6.62
N LEU A 615 27.30 23.18 -5.78
CA LEU A 615 26.43 22.09 -6.20
C LEU A 615 25.15 22.60 -6.88
N SER A 616 24.48 23.60 -6.29
CA SER A 616 23.29 24.24 -6.87
C SER A 616 23.56 24.82 -8.26
N HIS A 617 24.68 25.53 -8.43
CA HIS A 617 25.07 26.09 -9.73
C HIS A 617 25.31 24.98 -10.77
N LYS A 618 26.04 23.92 -10.40
CA LYS A 618 26.29 22.77 -11.27
C LYS A 618 25.03 22.02 -11.65
N MET A 619 24.05 21.92 -10.76
CA MET A 619 22.74 21.38 -11.11
C MET A 619 22.01 22.25 -12.16
N LEU A 620 22.06 23.57 -12.03
CA LEU A 620 21.41 24.45 -13.01
C LEU A 620 22.07 24.36 -14.39
N GLU A 621 23.41 24.33 -14.44
CA GLU A 621 24.17 24.06 -15.68
C GLU A 621 23.74 22.72 -16.31
N PHE A 622 23.75 21.65 -15.51
CA PHE A 622 23.38 20.31 -15.96
C PHE A 622 21.94 20.23 -16.52
N SER A 623 21.02 20.99 -15.93
CA SER A 623 19.60 21.03 -16.35
C SER A 623 19.38 21.62 -17.75
N ILE A 624 20.33 22.42 -18.24
CA ILE A 624 20.27 23.04 -19.57
C ILE A 624 20.81 22.08 -20.64
N GLU A 625 21.84 21.31 -20.29
CA GLU A 625 22.58 20.48 -21.24
C GLU A 625 22.05 19.04 -21.35
N SER A 626 21.65 18.44 -20.23
CA SER A 626 21.16 17.06 -20.20
C SER A 626 19.96 16.76 -21.11
N PRO A 627 18.97 17.65 -21.33
CA PRO A 627 17.85 17.37 -22.23
C PRO A 627 18.23 17.25 -23.71
N GLN A 628 19.47 17.60 -24.08
CA GLN A 628 19.98 17.49 -25.45
C GLN A 628 20.46 16.06 -25.79
N LEU A 629 20.48 15.16 -24.80
CA LEU A 629 20.75 13.73 -24.98
C LEU A 629 19.60 13.06 -25.74
N LYS A 630 19.83 12.75 -27.01
CA LYS A 630 19.11 11.67 -27.69
C LYS A 630 19.89 10.38 -27.40
N ILE A 631 19.50 9.67 -26.34
CA ILE A 631 20.02 8.31 -26.04
C ILE A 631 19.19 7.28 -26.80
#